data_AF-K1PLZ1-F1
#
_entry.id   AF-K1PLZ1-F1
#
_cell.length_a   1.000
_cell.length_b   1.000
_cell.length_c   1.000
_cell.angle_alpha   90.00
_cell.angle_beta   90.00
_cell.angle_gamma   90.00
#
_symmetry.space_group_name_H-M   'P 1'
#
loop_
_entity.id
_entity.type
_entity.pdbx_description
1 polymer ?
#
loop_
_entity_poly.entity_id
_entity_poly.type
_entity_poly.pdbx_seq_one_letter_code
_entity_poly.pdbx_strand_id
1 'polypeptide(L)'
;MKCGCVADIEIVRSTFLWPSAISLEIESFPYKTKLIKVPALVYLYFLRFLCFEMRGDGILKTEALSNLSALSYDDEHNDGSFLAYDITGICQERVGNYLEAVEMFGLAAKDAKTYEWMNENMNPCLLRIGIVLNKKFREER
;
A
#
# COMPACT_ATOMS: atom_id res chain seq x y z
N MET A 1 -25.35 -7.79 -15.38
CA MET A 1 -24.29 -8.14 -14.43
C MET A 1 -24.62 -7.50 -13.09
N LYS A 2 -24.64 -8.26 -12.00
CA LYS A 2 -24.79 -7.69 -10.66
C LYS A 2 -23.44 -7.15 -10.24
N CYS A 3 -23.29 -5.83 -10.23
CA CYS A 3 -22.15 -5.14 -9.61
C CYS A 3 -22.18 -5.52 -8.12
N GLY A 4 -21.25 -6.39 -7.71
CA GLY A 4 -21.06 -6.68 -6.30
C GLY A 4 -20.36 -5.48 -5.70
N CYS A 5 -21.10 -4.57 -5.06
CA CYS A 5 -20.51 -3.47 -4.32
C CYS A 5 -19.72 -4.04 -3.14
N VAL A 6 -18.43 -4.33 -3.34
CA VAL A 6 -17.53 -4.61 -2.22
C VAL A 6 -17.25 -3.25 -1.60
N ALA A 7 -17.90 -2.96 -0.47
CA ALA A 7 -17.70 -1.70 0.25
C ALA A 7 -16.25 -1.60 0.73
N ASP A 8 -15.67 -0.40 0.67
CA ASP A 8 -14.34 -0.11 1.21
C ASP A 8 -14.24 -0.54 2.68
N ILE A 9 -13.02 -0.91 3.08
CA ILE A 9 -12.68 -1.12 4.48
C ILE A 9 -12.32 0.21 5.11
N GLU A 10 -12.90 0.49 6.27
CA GLU A 10 -12.60 1.68 7.07
C GLU A 10 -11.60 1.34 8.17
N ILE A 11 -10.39 1.87 8.06
CA ILE A 11 -9.38 1.82 9.11
C ILE A 11 -9.68 2.92 10.12
N VAL A 12 -9.96 2.53 11.36
CA VAL A 12 -10.24 3.46 12.46
C VAL A 12 -8.93 3.87 13.13
N ARG A 13 -8.50 5.12 12.95
CA ARG A 13 -7.19 5.58 13.45
C ARG A 13 -7.07 5.55 14.98
N SER A 14 -8.17 5.66 15.72
CA SER A 14 -8.14 5.68 17.19
C SER A 14 -7.90 4.30 17.82
N THR A 15 -7.99 3.21 17.06
CA THR A 15 -7.87 1.85 17.61
C THR A 15 -6.46 1.30 17.51
N PHE A 16 -5.56 1.92 16.73
CA PHE A 16 -4.23 1.37 16.42
C PHE A 16 -4.28 -0.05 15.83
N LEU A 17 -5.42 -0.43 15.22
CA LEU A 17 -5.66 -1.74 14.61
C LEU A 17 -5.39 -1.69 13.10
N TRP A 18 -4.15 -1.37 12.71
CA TRP A 18 -3.66 -1.54 11.34
C TRP A 18 -2.31 -2.26 11.33
N PRO A 19 -1.95 -2.93 10.23
CA PRO A 19 -0.63 -3.52 10.10
C PRO A 19 0.47 -2.46 10.21
N SER A 20 1.49 -2.74 11.01
CA SER A 20 2.61 -1.81 11.21
C SER A 20 3.30 -1.41 9.90
N ALA A 21 3.21 -2.28 8.88
CA ALA A 21 3.69 -2.07 7.54
C ALA A 21 3.18 -0.78 6.85
N ILE A 22 1.99 -0.28 7.21
CA ILE A 22 1.42 0.97 6.66
C ILE A 22 1.38 2.13 7.68
N SER A 23 2.13 2.05 8.78
CA SER A 23 2.04 3.07 9.85
C SER A 23 2.46 4.45 9.35
N LEU A 24 3.51 4.52 8.52
CA LEU A 24 4.01 5.76 7.96
C LEU A 24 2.90 6.50 7.19
N GLU A 25 2.13 5.76 6.42
CA GLU A 25 1.04 6.27 5.60
C GLU A 25 -0.15 6.68 6.47
N ILE A 26 -0.57 5.84 7.41
CA ILE A 26 -1.70 6.12 8.31
C ILE A 26 -1.42 7.32 9.22
N GLU A 27 -0.19 7.45 9.72
CA GLU A 27 0.20 8.55 10.61
C GLU A 27 0.32 9.89 9.88
N SER A 28 0.59 9.86 8.57
CA SER A 28 0.66 11.05 7.72
C SER A 28 -0.68 11.76 7.53
N PHE A 29 -1.81 11.05 7.69
CA PHE A 29 -3.13 11.66 7.59
C PHE A 29 -3.33 12.76 8.63
N PRO A 30 -4.14 13.80 8.34
CA PRO A 30 -4.46 14.85 9.30
C PRO A 30 -5.04 14.27 10.60
N TYR A 31 -4.70 14.86 11.75
CA TYR A 31 -5.19 14.40 13.06
C TYR A 31 -6.73 14.35 13.14
N LYS A 32 -7.42 15.24 12.41
CA LYS A 32 -8.88 15.27 12.32
C LYS A 32 -9.49 14.06 11.56
N THR A 33 -8.70 13.35 10.76
CA THR A 33 -9.13 12.19 9.99
C THR A 33 -9.20 10.96 10.89
N LYS A 34 -10.42 10.53 11.22
CA LYS A 34 -10.67 9.38 12.09
C LYS A 34 -10.81 8.06 11.32
N LEU A 35 -11.34 8.12 10.12
CA LEU A 35 -11.62 6.98 9.26
C LEU A 35 -10.82 7.14 7.97
N ILE A 36 -10.06 6.10 7.62
CA ILE A 36 -9.28 6.03 6.39
C ILE A 36 -9.86 4.88 5.57
N LYS A 37 -10.25 5.16 4.34
CA LYS A 37 -10.84 4.17 3.44
C LYS A 37 -9.75 3.48 2.64
N VAL A 38 -9.92 2.17 2.44
CA VAL A 38 -9.08 1.35 1.57
C VAL A 38 -9.98 0.39 0.79
N PRO A 39 -9.77 0.19 -0.51
CA PRO A 39 -10.50 -0.83 -1.25
C PRO A 39 -10.38 -2.20 -0.56
N ALA A 40 -11.51 -2.85 -0.33
CA ALA A 40 -11.55 -4.03 0.52
C ALA A 40 -10.70 -5.19 0.00
N LEU A 41 -10.67 -5.39 -1.33
CA LEU A 41 -9.86 -6.45 -1.94
C LEU A 41 -8.36 -6.15 -1.81
N VAL A 42 -7.95 -4.90 -2.00
CA VAL A 42 -6.56 -4.46 -1.78
C VAL A 42 -6.14 -4.78 -0.35
N TYR A 43 -6.94 -4.37 0.63
CA TYR A 43 -6.61 -4.60 2.04
C TYR A 43 -6.66 -6.08 2.42
N LEU A 44 -7.60 -6.86 1.87
CA LEU A 44 -7.67 -8.31 2.08
C LEU A 44 -6.40 -9.01 1.60
N TYR A 45 -5.97 -8.76 0.36
CA TYR A 45 -4.77 -9.40 -0.18
C TYR A 45 -3.50 -8.89 0.50
N PHE A 46 -3.49 -7.64 0.97
CA PHE A 46 -2.42 -7.12 1.82
C PHE A 46 -2.32 -7.88 3.15
N LEU A 47 -3.42 -8.04 3.88
CA LEU A 47 -3.44 -8.82 5.12
C LEU A 47 -3.04 -10.29 4.87
N ARG A 48 -3.52 -10.87 3.78
CA ARG A 48 -3.15 -12.22 3.35
C ARG A 48 -1.63 -12.33 3.09
N PHE A 49 -1.05 -11.37 2.38
CA PHE A 49 0.39 -11.28 2.14
C PHE A 49 1.18 -11.26 3.45
N LEU A 50 0.84 -10.34 4.36
CA LEU A 50 1.54 -10.21 5.64
C LEU A 50 1.41 -11.47 6.50
N CYS A 51 0.24 -12.11 6.50
CA CYS A 51 0.03 -13.38 7.19
C CYS A 51 0.98 -14.48 6.69
N PHE A 52 1.12 -14.64 5.38
CA PHE A 52 2.01 -15.66 4.82
C PHE A 52 3.48 -15.31 4.97
N GLU A 53 3.83 -14.03 4.92
CA GLU A 53 5.18 -13.57 5.24
C GLU A 53 5.56 -13.93 6.68
N MET A 54 4.69 -13.64 7.67
CA MET A 54 4.93 -14.00 9.06
C MET A 54 5.07 -15.51 9.28
N ARG A 55 4.43 -16.33 8.43
CA ARG A 55 4.51 -17.80 8.48
C ARG A 55 5.69 -18.36 7.70
N GLY A 56 6.39 -17.56 6.89
CA GLY A 56 7.46 -18.01 6.01
C GLY A 56 6.97 -18.80 4.78
N ASP A 57 5.68 -18.72 4.43
CA ASP A 57 5.12 -19.39 3.26
C ASP A 57 5.32 -18.52 2.00
N GLY A 58 6.45 -18.75 1.31
CA GLY A 58 6.81 -17.98 0.12
C GLY A 58 5.86 -18.17 -1.07
N ILE A 59 5.22 -19.33 -1.20
CA ILE A 59 4.31 -19.64 -2.33
C ILE A 59 3.04 -18.80 -2.18
N LEU A 60 2.37 -18.92 -1.02
CA LEU A 60 1.13 -18.20 -0.78
C LEU A 60 1.36 -16.69 -0.60
N LYS A 61 2.54 -16.27 -0.11
CA LYS A 61 2.96 -14.87 -0.12
C LYS A 61 3.00 -14.31 -1.55
N THR A 62 3.62 -15.04 -2.48
CA THR A 62 3.74 -14.62 -3.88
C THR A 62 2.39 -14.64 -4.59
N GLU A 63 1.53 -15.62 -4.30
CA GLU A 63 0.15 -15.64 -4.80
C GLU A 63 -0.66 -14.42 -4.33
N ALA A 64 -0.55 -14.05 -3.04
CA ALA A 64 -1.20 -12.85 -2.52
C ALA A 64 -0.72 -11.58 -3.22
N LEU A 65 0.59 -11.46 -3.48
CA LEU A 65 1.16 -10.35 -4.23
C LEU A 65 0.68 -10.31 -5.69
N SER A 66 0.57 -11.46 -6.35
CA SER A 66 0.06 -11.56 -7.72
C SER A 66 -1.38 -11.02 -7.82
N ASN A 67 -2.25 -11.44 -6.89
CA ASN A 67 -3.62 -10.93 -6.80
C ASN A 67 -3.65 -9.42 -6.54
N LEU A 68 -2.82 -8.93 -5.62
CA LEU A 68 -2.72 -7.50 -5.31
C LEU A 68 -2.23 -6.68 -6.52
N SER A 69 -1.27 -7.21 -7.27
CA SER A 69 -0.74 -6.58 -8.48
C SER A 69 -1.79 -6.52 -9.59
N ALA A 70 -2.59 -7.59 -9.76
CA ALA A 70 -3.70 -7.59 -10.70
C ALA A 70 -4.75 -6.50 -10.38
N LEU A 71 -5.09 -6.35 -9.09
CA LEU A 71 -6.00 -5.30 -8.63
C LEU A 71 -5.42 -3.89 -8.81
N SER A 72 -4.10 -3.74 -8.84
CA SER A 72 -3.46 -2.42 -8.97
C SER A 72 -3.79 -1.72 -10.30
N TYR A 73 -4.22 -2.48 -11.30
CA TYR A 73 -4.59 -2.00 -12.63
C TYR A 73 -6.08 -2.24 -12.96
N ASP A 74 -6.89 -2.58 -11.96
CA ASP A 74 -8.32 -2.82 -12.11
C ASP A 74 -9.10 -1.64 -11.52
N ASP A 75 -9.51 -0.71 -12.39
CA ASP A 75 -10.26 0.50 -12.02
C ASP A 75 -11.65 0.20 -11.40
N GLU A 76 -12.17 -1.04 -11.50
CA GLU A 76 -13.44 -1.43 -10.86
C GLU A 76 -13.24 -1.76 -9.37
N HIS A 77 -12.07 -2.29 -9.01
CA HIS A 77 -11.79 -2.83 -7.67
C HIS A 77 -10.69 -2.09 -6.91
N ASN A 78 -10.05 -1.13 -7.57
CA ASN A 78 -9.07 -0.23 -7.01
C ASN A 78 -9.49 1.20 -7.31
N ASP A 79 -9.56 2.02 -6.26
CA ASP A 79 -9.93 3.43 -6.36
C ASP A 79 -8.78 4.32 -6.87
N GLY A 80 -7.62 3.73 -7.18
CA GLY A 80 -6.40 4.42 -7.58
C GLY A 80 -5.84 5.30 -6.46
N SER A 81 -6.29 5.11 -5.22
CA SER A 81 -5.85 5.92 -4.09
C SER A 81 -4.37 5.69 -3.81
N PHE A 82 -3.73 6.71 -3.25
CA PHE A 82 -2.33 6.63 -2.87
C PHE A 82 -2.08 5.42 -1.95
N LEU A 83 -3.01 5.10 -1.04
CA LEU A 83 -2.86 4.01 -0.11
C LEU A 83 -2.95 2.65 -0.80
N ALA A 84 -3.79 2.51 -1.83
CA ALA A 84 -3.86 1.29 -2.61
C ALA A 84 -2.55 1.01 -3.36
N TYR A 85 -2.01 2.01 -4.06
CA TYR A 85 -0.72 1.88 -4.73
C TYR A 85 0.43 1.67 -3.74
N ASP A 86 0.45 2.38 -2.61
CA ASP A 86 1.51 2.26 -1.61
C ASP A 86 1.53 0.86 -0.96
N ILE A 87 0.36 0.28 -0.68
CA ILE A 87 0.21 -1.11 -0.22
C ILE A 87 0.85 -2.10 -1.20
N THR A 88 0.58 -1.96 -2.51
CA THR A 88 1.21 -2.81 -3.53
C THR A 88 2.72 -2.60 -3.54
N GLY A 89 3.20 -1.36 -3.48
CA GLY A 89 4.62 -1.02 -3.42
C GLY A 89 5.34 -1.66 -2.22
N ILE A 90 4.74 -1.62 -1.03
CA ILE A 90 5.26 -2.26 0.18
C ILE A 90 5.42 -3.77 -0.02
N CYS A 91 4.44 -4.42 -0.66
CA CYS A 91 4.51 -5.86 -0.89
C CYS A 91 5.58 -6.22 -1.92
N GLN A 92 5.73 -5.42 -2.99
CA GLN A 92 6.81 -5.58 -3.98
C GLN A 92 8.20 -5.39 -3.36
N GLU A 93 8.37 -4.37 -2.51
CA GLU A 93 9.60 -4.13 -1.75
C GLU A 93 9.97 -5.36 -0.90
N ARG A 94 8.99 -5.94 -0.17
CA ARG A 94 9.20 -7.09 0.72
C ARG A 94 9.56 -8.39 0.02
N VAL A 95 9.35 -8.49 -1.30
CA VAL A 95 9.80 -9.63 -2.11
C VAL A 95 11.06 -9.32 -2.91
N GLY A 96 11.62 -8.10 -2.82
CA GLY A 96 12.83 -7.69 -3.54
C GLY A 96 12.58 -7.18 -4.96
N ASN A 97 11.33 -6.98 -5.37
CA ASN A 97 10.97 -6.42 -6.67
C ASN A 97 11.03 -4.88 -6.60
N TYR A 98 12.25 -4.34 -6.52
CA TYR A 98 12.46 -2.92 -6.23
C TYR A 98 12.02 -1.98 -7.34
N LEU A 99 12.08 -2.41 -8.61
CA LEU A 99 11.65 -1.59 -9.74
C LEU A 99 10.14 -1.35 -9.65
N GLU A 100 9.35 -2.41 -9.57
CA GLU A 100 7.90 -2.37 -9.43
C GLU A 100 7.48 -1.65 -8.13
N ALA A 101 8.23 -1.82 -7.04
CA ALA A 101 7.97 -1.07 -5.80
C ALA A 101 8.09 0.44 -6.04
N VAL A 102 9.15 0.91 -6.71
CA VAL A 102 9.35 2.33 -7.03
C VAL A 102 8.27 2.85 -7.96
N GLU A 103 7.84 2.06 -8.95
CA GLU A 103 6.73 2.44 -9.84
C GLU A 103 5.43 2.65 -9.06
N MET A 104 5.06 1.72 -8.18
CA MET A 104 3.87 1.82 -7.34
C MET A 104 3.94 3.01 -6.39
N PHE A 105 5.08 3.23 -5.73
CA PHE A 105 5.26 4.42 -4.88
C PHE A 105 5.24 5.72 -5.69
N GLY A 106 5.67 5.70 -6.96
CA GLY A 106 5.55 6.83 -7.88
C GLY A 106 4.10 7.17 -8.22
N LEU A 107 3.28 6.15 -8.50
CA LEU A 107 1.83 6.31 -8.70
C LEU A 107 1.15 6.83 -7.43
N ALA A 108 1.47 6.24 -6.28
CA ALA A 108 0.98 6.68 -4.98
C ALA A 108 1.37 8.14 -4.70
N ALA A 109 2.64 8.52 -4.92
CA ALA A 109 3.12 9.88 -4.73
C ALA A 109 2.42 10.89 -5.66
N LYS A 110 2.02 10.47 -6.86
CA LYS A 110 1.26 11.30 -7.80
C LYS A 110 -0.16 11.54 -7.30
N ASP A 111 -0.86 10.50 -6.88
CA ASP A 111 -2.22 10.62 -6.31
C ASP A 111 -2.19 11.44 -5.01
N ALA A 112 -1.22 11.17 -4.14
CA ALA A 112 -0.94 11.89 -2.91
C ALA A 112 -0.91 13.43 -3.07
N LYS A 113 -0.41 13.95 -4.20
CA LYS A 113 -0.35 15.39 -4.47
C LYS A 113 -1.72 16.04 -4.68
N THR A 114 -2.77 15.26 -4.91
CA THR A 114 -4.15 15.76 -5.03
C THR A 114 -4.73 16.14 -3.67
N TYR A 115 -4.17 15.63 -2.57
CA TYR A 115 -4.59 15.97 -1.21
C TYR A 115 -3.87 17.23 -0.73
N GLU A 116 -4.63 18.29 -0.46
CA GLU A 116 -4.09 19.57 0.01
C GLU A 116 -3.17 19.44 1.23
N TRP A 117 -3.54 18.58 2.18
CA TRP A 117 -2.78 18.35 3.41
C TRP A 117 -1.43 17.64 3.20
N MET A 118 -1.20 17.01 2.04
CA MET A 118 0.09 16.42 1.69
C MET A 118 1.05 17.43 1.07
N ASN A 119 0.61 18.65 0.73
CA ASN A 119 1.51 19.72 0.31
C ASN A 119 2.24 20.37 1.50
N GLU A 120 1.64 20.30 2.69
CA GLU A 120 2.18 20.86 3.93
C GLU A 120 3.08 19.87 4.70
N ASN A 121 3.00 18.58 4.36
CA ASN A 121 3.69 17.49 5.05
C ASN A 121 4.57 16.69 4.10
N MET A 122 5.52 15.92 4.65
CA MET A 122 6.34 15.02 3.84
C MET A 122 5.48 13.89 3.27
N ASN A 123 5.50 13.72 1.95
CA ASN A 123 4.78 12.64 1.27
C ASN A 123 5.39 11.28 1.65
N PRO A 124 4.63 10.35 2.28
CA PRO A 124 5.16 9.07 2.74
C PRO A 124 5.67 8.19 1.59
N CYS A 125 5.05 8.26 0.42
CA CYS A 125 5.42 7.48 -0.75
C CYS A 125 6.81 7.91 -1.29
N LEU A 126 7.14 9.21 -1.21
CA LEU A 126 8.49 9.69 -1.58
C LEU A 126 9.56 9.17 -0.62
N LEU A 127 9.24 9.01 0.66
CA LEU A 127 10.14 8.37 1.63
C LEU A 127 10.36 6.90 1.30
N ARG A 128 9.28 6.19 0.94
CA ARG A 128 9.35 4.79 0.51
C ARG A 128 10.29 4.61 -0.68
N ILE A 129 10.20 5.47 -1.70
CA ILE A 129 11.15 5.47 -2.83
C ILE A 129 12.58 5.59 -2.34
N GLY A 130 12.88 6.55 -1.45
CA GLY A 130 14.21 6.72 -0.88
C GLY A 130 14.71 5.48 -0.11
N ILE A 131 13.83 4.85 0.66
CA ILE A 131 14.13 3.61 1.41
C ILE A 131 14.46 2.46 0.45
N VAL A 132 13.61 2.25 -0.57
CA VAL A 132 13.80 1.17 -1.56
C VAL A 132 15.10 1.35 -2.33
N LEU A 133 15.36 2.54 -2.86
CA LEU A 133 16.59 2.81 -3.60
C LEU A 133 17.82 2.57 -2.72
N ASN A 134 17.81 3.01 -1.47
CA ASN A 134 18.91 2.76 -0.52
C ASN A 134 19.11 1.26 -0.25
N LYS A 135 18.04 0.48 -0.07
CA LYS A 135 18.14 -0.98 0.06
C LYS A 135 18.79 -1.61 -1.17
N LYS A 136 18.31 -1.27 -2.36
CA LYS A 136 18.86 -1.78 -3.62
C LYS A 136 20.35 -1.46 -3.78
N PHE A 137 20.77 -0.22 -3.52
CA PHE A 137 22.18 0.16 -3.57
C PHE A 137 23.06 -0.59 -2.56
N ARG A 138 22.51 -1.01 -1.41
CA ARG A 138 23.27 -1.78 -0.41
C ARG A 138 23.44 -3.24 -0.78
N GLU A 139 22.47 -3.83 -1.47
CA GLU A 139 22.56 -5.23 -1.94
C GLU A 139 23.53 -5.43 -3.10
N GLU A 140 23.84 -4.35 -3.83
CA GLU A 140 24.80 -4.36 -4.94
C GLU A 140 26.26 -4.15 -4.50
N ARG A 141 26.51 -3.98 -3.19
CA ARG A 141 27.84 -3.84 -2.59
C ARG A 141 28.31 -5.14 -1.95
#